data_AF-A0AAJ1IFV7-F1
#
_entry.id   AF-A0AAJ1IFV7-F1
#
_cell.length_a   1.000
_cell.length_b   1.000
_cell.length_c   1.000
_cell.angle_alpha   90.00
_cell.angle_beta   90.00
_cell.angle_gamma   90.00
#
_symmetry.space_group_name_H-M   'P 1'
#
loop_
_entity.id
_entity.type
_entity.pdbx_description
1 polymer ?
#
loop_
_entity_poly.entity_id
_entity_poly.type
_entity_poly.pdbx_seq_one_letter_code
_entity_poly.pdbx_strand_id
1 'polypeptide(L)'
;MKTFHQGIRRPNLRLEAVECFSDDEKIENIIETATGIGGSGIVYFALIKTLERFSEFLDTRGIPHLCYHGKLPPKQRRRIQDEFMKSELPVLATNAFGLGIDKPDIRFIVHAEIPGSIESYYQEIGRAGRDGKPSTCRMLYCQDDLTIHMDFIKWSNPAPAFLQKLFGVLKAREQKIQSLGREYLENELFYKNRFDFRLDTGLNLFERYGVTSGSLEQKNIKIITGSLPPELLDQSEHEAKLMSDQKKLAGIVQYFRTGKCRRHAIEEYFGFIDEPSCGNCDNCC
;
A
#
# COMPACT_ATOMS: atom_id res chain seq x y z
N MET A 1 -28.78 11.89 -18.65
CA MET A 1 -27.72 12.86 -18.31
C MET A 1 -26.38 12.16 -18.50
N LYS A 2 -25.66 12.45 -19.60
CA LYS A 2 -24.35 11.84 -19.87
C LYS A 2 -23.32 12.53 -18.99
N THR A 3 -23.01 11.94 -17.85
CA THR A 3 -21.92 12.39 -16.97
C THR A 3 -20.61 12.20 -17.73
N PHE A 4 -19.81 13.24 -17.90
CA PHE A 4 -18.61 13.22 -18.72
C PHE A 4 -17.57 12.22 -18.16
N HIS A 5 -17.35 11.12 -18.89
CA HIS A 5 -16.47 9.98 -18.55
C HIS A 5 -14.95 10.21 -18.77
N GLN A 6 -14.50 11.46 -19.00
CA GLN A 6 -13.13 11.73 -19.47
C GLN A 6 -12.05 11.53 -18.37
N GLY A 7 -12.41 11.60 -17.09
CA GLY A 7 -11.43 11.46 -16.00
C GLY A 7 -10.97 10.02 -15.75
N ILE A 8 -11.74 9.01 -16.22
CA ILE A 8 -11.45 7.60 -15.95
C ILE A 8 -10.61 6.96 -17.08
N ARG A 9 -10.80 7.42 -18.32
CA ARG A 9 -10.15 6.79 -19.48
C ARG A 9 -8.78 7.38 -19.72
N ARG A 10 -7.77 6.54 -19.51
CA ARG A 10 -6.36 6.83 -19.78
C ARG A 10 -5.87 6.00 -20.97
N PRO A 11 -6.28 6.31 -22.23
CA PRO A 11 -5.93 5.53 -23.43
C PRO A 11 -4.44 5.36 -23.64
N ASN A 12 -3.66 6.32 -23.18
CA ASN A 12 -2.20 6.30 -23.24
C ASN A 12 -1.54 5.30 -22.28
N LEU A 13 -2.27 4.74 -21.31
CA LEU A 13 -1.73 3.74 -20.38
C LEU A 13 -1.92 2.33 -20.92
N ARG A 14 -0.80 1.65 -21.19
CA ARG A 14 -0.75 0.22 -21.47
C ARG A 14 -0.78 -0.54 -20.15
N LEU A 15 -1.72 -1.46 -19.98
CA LEU A 15 -1.91 -2.22 -18.74
C LEU A 15 -1.45 -3.67 -18.92
N GLU A 16 -0.63 -4.16 -17.99
CA GLU A 16 -0.08 -5.51 -18.01
C GLU A 16 -0.10 -6.14 -16.62
N ALA A 17 -0.32 -7.45 -16.56
CA ALA A 17 -0.15 -8.24 -15.36
C ALA A 17 0.72 -9.46 -15.67
N VAL A 18 1.78 -9.66 -14.88
CA VAL A 18 2.77 -10.73 -15.08
C VAL A 18 2.88 -11.55 -13.79
N GLU A 19 2.77 -12.87 -13.91
CA GLU A 19 3.07 -13.79 -12.81
C GLU A 19 4.58 -13.97 -12.68
N CYS A 20 5.09 -13.86 -11.46
CA CYS A 20 6.50 -14.05 -11.15
C CYS A 20 6.66 -15.06 -10.01
N PHE A 21 7.70 -15.88 -10.11
CA PHE A 21 8.00 -16.94 -9.14
C PHE A 21 9.26 -16.67 -8.32
N SER A 22 9.98 -15.57 -8.60
CA SER A 22 11.20 -15.19 -7.90
C SER A 22 11.42 -13.67 -7.89
N ASP A 23 12.29 -13.21 -6.98
CA ASP A 23 12.74 -11.82 -6.98
C ASP A 23 13.54 -11.48 -8.24
N ASP A 24 14.31 -12.42 -8.79
CA ASP A 24 15.07 -12.21 -10.03
C ASP A 24 14.14 -11.98 -11.22
N GLU A 25 13.06 -12.75 -11.36
CA GLU A 25 12.04 -12.51 -12.40
C GLU A 25 11.38 -11.13 -12.23
N LYS A 26 11.12 -10.71 -10.98
CA LYS A 26 10.57 -9.37 -10.71
C LYS A 26 11.56 -8.28 -11.12
N ILE A 27 12.85 -8.45 -10.81
CA ILE A 27 13.93 -7.51 -11.18
C ILE A 27 14.05 -7.42 -12.70
N GLU A 28 14.07 -8.55 -13.41
CA GLU A 28 14.12 -8.58 -14.87
C GLU A 28 12.95 -7.83 -15.48
N ASN A 29 11.73 -8.02 -14.96
CA ASN A 29 10.54 -7.28 -15.40
C ASN A 29 10.63 -5.78 -15.14
N ILE A 30 11.19 -5.36 -13.99
CA ILE A 30 11.42 -3.95 -13.67
C ILE A 30 12.39 -3.33 -14.68
N ILE A 31 13.49 -4.02 -14.98
CA ILE A 31 14.52 -3.57 -15.93
C ILE A 31 13.96 -3.52 -17.34
N GLU A 32 13.29 -4.58 -17.79
CA GLU A 32 12.67 -4.65 -19.11
C GLU A 32 11.67 -3.49 -19.30
N THR A 33 10.82 -3.25 -18.30
CA THR A 33 9.87 -2.14 -18.35
C THR A 33 10.59 -0.79 -18.45
N ALA A 34 11.59 -0.56 -17.60
CA ALA A 34 12.34 0.70 -17.56
C ALA A 34 13.10 0.96 -18.87
N THR A 35 13.75 -0.06 -19.43
CA THR A 35 14.52 0.04 -20.68
C THR A 35 13.65 0.10 -21.94
N GLY A 36 12.51 -0.59 -21.95
CA GLY A 36 11.63 -0.69 -23.11
C GLY A 36 10.92 0.61 -23.46
N ILE A 37 10.45 1.36 -22.45
CA ILE A 37 9.79 2.66 -22.66
C ILE A 37 10.72 3.86 -22.39
N GLY A 38 11.72 3.70 -21.52
CA GLY A 38 12.61 4.76 -21.09
C GLY A 38 11.92 5.83 -20.22
N GLY A 39 12.71 6.80 -19.76
CA GLY A 39 12.24 7.92 -18.95
C GLY A 39 11.93 7.57 -17.49
N SER A 40 11.35 8.53 -16.77
CA SER A 40 11.08 8.37 -15.33
C SER A 40 9.99 7.33 -15.04
N GLY A 41 10.09 6.65 -13.90
CA GLY A 41 9.08 5.68 -13.48
C GLY A 41 9.02 5.47 -11.98
N ILE A 42 7.96 4.83 -11.51
CA ILE A 42 7.77 4.49 -10.10
C ILE A 42 7.68 2.96 -9.97
N VAL A 43 8.44 2.38 -9.06
CA VAL A 43 8.33 0.96 -8.70
C VAL A 43 7.77 0.88 -7.28
N TYR A 44 6.54 0.39 -7.14
CA TYR A 44 5.83 0.29 -5.88
C TYR A 44 6.11 -1.02 -5.13
N PHE A 45 6.38 -0.88 -3.84
CA PHE A 45 6.56 -1.95 -2.87
C PHE A 45 5.57 -1.78 -1.70
N ALA A 46 5.05 -2.89 -1.20
CA ALA A 46 4.28 -2.97 0.02
C ALA A 46 5.18 -2.83 1.26
N LEU A 47 6.40 -3.40 1.23
CA LEU A 47 7.32 -3.41 2.37
C LEU A 47 8.61 -2.63 2.11
N ILE A 48 9.02 -1.80 3.07
CA ILE A 48 10.31 -1.08 3.05
C ILE A 48 11.48 -2.06 2.95
N LYS A 49 11.40 -3.19 3.66
CA LYS A 49 12.45 -4.22 3.63
C LYS A 49 12.60 -4.84 2.22
N THR A 50 11.50 -5.08 1.51
CA THR A 50 11.53 -5.58 0.13
C THR A 50 12.14 -4.52 -0.79
N LEU A 51 11.72 -3.26 -0.65
CA LEU A 51 12.27 -2.12 -1.39
C LEU A 51 13.79 -2.00 -1.22
N GLU A 52 14.29 -1.98 0.03
CA GLU A 52 15.73 -1.87 0.34
C GLU A 52 16.52 -3.04 -0.27
N ARG A 53 15.99 -4.25 -0.18
CA ARG A 53 16.61 -5.43 -0.80
C ARG A 53 16.66 -5.33 -2.32
N PHE A 54 15.59 -4.85 -2.97
CA PHE A 54 15.58 -4.64 -4.43
C PHE A 54 16.53 -3.51 -4.84
N SER A 55 16.66 -2.47 -4.01
CA SER A 55 17.64 -1.40 -4.20
C SER A 55 19.06 -1.95 -4.25
N GLU A 56 19.44 -2.78 -3.27
CA GLU A 56 20.75 -3.44 -3.23
C GLU A 56 20.98 -4.29 -4.49
N PHE A 57 19.98 -5.05 -4.95
CA PHE A 57 20.10 -5.84 -6.17
C PHE A 57 20.27 -5.00 -7.44
N LEU A 58 19.57 -3.87 -7.56
CA LEU A 58 19.75 -2.96 -8.69
C LEU A 58 21.12 -2.27 -8.65
N ASP A 59 21.62 -1.92 -7.46
CA ASP A 59 22.97 -1.39 -7.26
C ASP A 59 24.04 -2.38 -7.72
N THR A 60 23.91 -3.67 -7.38
CA THR A 60 24.86 -4.69 -7.84
C THR A 60 24.90 -4.85 -9.35
N ARG A 61 23.79 -4.50 -10.04
CA ARG A 61 23.67 -4.50 -11.51
C ARG A 61 24.00 -3.14 -12.13
N GLY A 62 24.40 -2.15 -11.34
CA GLY A 62 24.79 -0.82 -11.79
C GLY A 62 23.62 0.01 -12.34
N ILE A 63 22.39 -0.22 -11.87
CA ILE A 63 21.19 0.45 -12.37
C ILE A 63 20.86 1.65 -11.48
N PRO A 64 20.99 2.90 -11.98
CA PRO A 64 20.73 4.09 -11.17
C PRO A 64 19.24 4.21 -10.83
N HIS A 65 18.94 4.44 -9.55
CA HIS A 65 17.59 4.60 -9.05
C HIS A 65 17.54 5.44 -7.77
N LEU A 66 16.35 5.91 -7.42
CA LEU A 66 16.06 6.61 -6.17
C LEU A 66 15.28 5.67 -5.23
N CYS A 67 15.37 5.90 -3.92
CA CYS A 67 14.61 5.14 -2.91
C CYS A 67 13.81 6.08 -2.02
N TYR A 68 12.50 5.87 -1.92
CA TYR A 68 11.61 6.67 -1.07
C TYR A 68 10.71 5.78 -0.20
N HIS A 69 10.71 6.02 1.10
CA HIS A 69 9.76 5.38 2.02
C HIS A 69 9.46 6.24 3.25
N GLY A 70 8.37 5.91 3.96
CA GLY A 70 7.87 6.68 5.11
C GLY A 70 8.83 6.78 6.30
N LYS A 71 9.79 5.86 6.44
CA LYS A 71 10.80 5.90 7.51
C LYS A 71 11.94 6.89 7.25
N LEU A 72 12.03 7.47 6.04
CA LEU A 72 13.06 8.47 5.75
C LEU A 72 12.78 9.80 6.47
N PRO A 73 13.82 10.49 6.97
CA PRO A 73 13.68 11.83 7.53
C PRO A 73 12.99 12.79 6.54
N PRO A 74 12.15 13.74 7.00
CA PRO A 74 11.43 14.67 6.13
C PRO A 74 12.31 15.43 5.12
N LYS A 75 13.52 15.84 5.55
CA LYS A 75 14.50 16.52 4.69
C LYS A 75 14.97 15.63 3.54
N GLN A 76 15.19 14.34 3.80
CA GLN A 76 15.61 13.38 2.79
C GLN A 76 14.48 13.06 1.82
N ARG A 77 13.25 12.85 2.34
CA ARG A 77 12.05 12.67 1.50
C ARG A 77 11.85 13.80 0.52
N ARG A 78 11.98 15.05 0.98
CA ARG A 78 11.90 16.24 0.13
C ARG A 78 12.97 16.27 -0.95
N ARG A 79 14.23 15.98 -0.58
CA ARG A 79 15.35 15.93 -1.54
C ARG A 79 15.09 14.91 -2.66
N ILE A 80 14.70 13.69 -2.30
CA ILE A 80 14.45 12.61 -3.27
C ILE A 80 13.27 12.98 -4.17
N GLN A 81 12.21 13.55 -3.61
CA GLN A 81 11.08 14.03 -4.40
C GLN A 81 11.54 15.12 -5.40
N ASP A 82 12.29 16.13 -4.95
CA ASP A 82 12.81 17.19 -5.82
C ASP A 82 13.73 16.65 -6.92
N GLU A 83 14.50 15.59 -6.63
CA GLU A 83 15.38 14.91 -7.58
C GLU A 83 14.59 14.08 -8.60
N PHE A 84 13.56 13.35 -8.16
CA PHE A 84 12.64 12.63 -9.04
C PHE A 84 11.91 13.56 -10.01
N MET A 85 11.52 14.77 -9.55
CA MET A 85 10.86 15.74 -10.43
C MET A 85 11.75 16.17 -11.61
N LYS A 86 13.07 16.22 -11.41
CA LYS A 86 14.05 16.78 -12.38
C LYS A 86 14.79 15.74 -13.20
N SER A 87 14.83 14.49 -12.75
CA SER A 87 15.56 13.41 -13.40
C SER A 87 14.63 12.48 -14.19
N GLU A 88 15.24 11.63 -15.00
CA GLU A 88 14.57 10.50 -15.66
C GLU A 88 14.78 9.19 -14.90
N LEU A 89 15.32 9.24 -13.68
CA LEU A 89 15.58 8.04 -12.90
C LEU A 89 14.29 7.40 -12.38
N PRO A 90 14.23 6.06 -12.30
CA PRO A 90 13.20 5.38 -11.55
C PRO A 90 13.32 5.67 -10.06
N VAL A 91 12.18 5.66 -9.36
CA VAL A 91 12.11 5.68 -7.91
C VAL A 91 11.44 4.41 -7.39
N LEU A 92 12.15 3.68 -6.54
CA LEU A 92 11.60 2.61 -5.73
C LEU A 92 10.88 3.25 -4.55
N ALA A 93 9.61 2.90 -4.35
CA ALA A 93 8.75 3.64 -3.45
C ALA A 93 7.74 2.74 -2.73
N THR A 94 7.42 3.06 -1.48
CA THR A 94 6.17 2.57 -0.88
C THR A 94 5.00 3.48 -1.23
N ASN A 95 3.78 3.09 -0.87
CA ASN A 95 2.56 3.92 -1.00
C ASN A 95 2.67 5.34 -0.41
N ALA A 96 3.64 5.60 0.47
CA ALA A 96 3.95 6.93 0.98
C ALA A 96 4.42 7.91 -0.12
N PHE A 97 4.89 7.39 -1.26
CA PHE A 97 5.29 8.18 -2.42
C PHE A 97 4.08 8.39 -3.35
N GLY A 98 3.39 9.51 -3.19
CA GLY A 98 2.24 9.80 -4.02
C GLY A 98 1.38 10.98 -3.61
N LEU A 99 1.38 11.37 -2.33
CA LEU A 99 0.72 12.60 -1.93
C LEU A 99 1.48 13.80 -2.52
N GLY A 100 0.83 14.53 -3.44
CA GLY A 100 1.38 15.76 -4.03
C GLY A 100 2.41 15.57 -5.15
N ILE A 101 2.59 14.37 -5.68
CA ILE A 101 3.43 14.17 -6.87
C ILE A 101 2.63 14.56 -8.12
N ASP A 102 3.15 15.55 -8.83
CA ASP A 102 2.61 16.06 -10.09
C ASP A 102 3.68 16.17 -11.17
N LYS A 103 4.37 15.04 -11.42
CA LYS A 103 5.29 14.88 -12.55
C LYS A 103 4.50 14.44 -13.78
N PRO A 104 4.41 15.24 -14.85
CA PRO A 104 3.55 14.92 -15.99
C PRO A 104 4.06 13.74 -16.82
N ASP A 105 5.36 13.49 -16.75
CA ASP A 105 6.14 12.65 -17.65
C ASP A 105 6.61 11.32 -17.03
N ILE A 106 5.81 10.76 -16.11
CA ILE A 106 6.04 9.41 -15.58
C ILE A 106 5.70 8.38 -16.66
N ARG A 107 6.70 7.66 -17.18
CA ARG A 107 6.60 6.73 -18.31
C ARG A 107 6.22 5.32 -17.91
N PHE A 108 6.57 4.90 -16.72
CA PHE A 108 6.13 3.60 -16.24
C PHE A 108 5.80 3.58 -14.76
N ILE A 109 4.90 2.67 -14.41
CA ILE A 109 4.60 2.30 -13.05
C ILE A 109 4.67 0.78 -12.97
N VAL A 110 5.51 0.26 -12.09
CA VAL A 110 5.62 -1.17 -11.82
C VAL A 110 5.18 -1.42 -10.39
N HIS A 111 4.21 -2.30 -10.19
CA HIS A 111 3.89 -2.82 -8.86
C HIS A 111 4.70 -4.09 -8.64
N ALA A 112 5.83 -3.97 -7.96
CA ALA A 112 6.69 -5.11 -7.64
C ALA A 112 6.07 -6.03 -6.57
N GLU A 113 5.20 -5.47 -5.74
CA GLU A 113 4.28 -6.19 -4.88
C GLU A 113 2.87 -5.66 -5.19
N ILE A 114 1.86 -6.53 -5.21
CA ILE A 114 0.49 -6.12 -5.52
C ILE A 114 0.01 -5.02 -4.56
N PRO A 115 -0.88 -4.11 -4.99
CA PRO A 115 -1.56 -3.19 -4.08
C PRO A 115 -2.66 -3.93 -3.29
N GLY A 116 -3.11 -3.35 -2.18
CA GLY A 116 -4.13 -3.97 -1.32
C GLY A 116 -5.56 -3.91 -1.87
N SER A 117 -5.79 -3.21 -2.98
CA SER A 117 -7.11 -3.01 -3.59
C SER A 117 -7.01 -2.52 -5.04
N ILE A 118 -8.09 -2.66 -5.82
CA ILE A 118 -8.19 -2.09 -7.17
C ILE A 118 -8.21 -0.56 -7.12
N GLU A 119 -8.78 0.03 -6.06
CA GLU A 119 -8.81 1.48 -5.87
C GLU A 119 -7.41 2.06 -5.70
N SER A 120 -6.58 1.41 -4.88
CA SER A 120 -5.16 1.78 -4.72
C SER A 120 -4.42 1.65 -6.03
N TYR A 121 -4.55 0.50 -6.70
CA TYR A 121 -3.96 0.26 -8.01
C TYR A 121 -4.31 1.37 -9.00
N TYR A 122 -5.61 1.67 -9.13
CA TYR A 122 -6.13 2.65 -10.07
C TYR A 122 -5.61 4.07 -9.79
N GLN A 123 -5.56 4.46 -8.52
CA GLN A 123 -5.01 5.75 -8.10
C GLN A 123 -3.51 5.85 -8.41
N GLU A 124 -2.76 4.77 -8.20
CA GLU A 124 -1.32 4.70 -8.41
C GLU A 124 -0.97 4.75 -9.89
N ILE A 125 -1.57 3.90 -10.74
CA ILE A 125 -1.34 3.93 -12.20
C ILE A 125 -1.75 5.26 -12.83
N GLY A 126 -2.74 5.95 -12.24
CA GLY A 126 -3.20 7.27 -12.69
C GLY A 126 -2.12 8.36 -12.63
N ARG A 127 -0.97 8.10 -12.00
CA ARG A 127 0.18 9.01 -11.97
C ARG A 127 0.99 8.99 -13.27
N ALA A 128 1.01 7.85 -13.97
CA ALA A 128 1.71 7.71 -15.24
C ALA A 128 1.09 8.61 -16.31
N GLY A 129 1.88 9.11 -17.26
CA GLY A 129 1.38 9.66 -18.52
C GLY A 129 0.36 10.79 -18.40
N ARG A 130 0.52 11.73 -17.46
CA ARG A 130 -0.40 12.88 -17.32
C ARG A 130 -0.25 13.88 -18.47
N ASP A 131 0.90 13.87 -19.14
CA ASP A 131 1.13 14.53 -20.42
C ASP A 131 0.38 13.87 -21.61
N GLY A 132 -0.34 12.77 -21.38
CA GLY A 132 -1.09 12.04 -22.41
C GLY A 132 -0.23 11.16 -23.32
N LYS A 133 1.09 11.09 -23.10
CA LYS A 133 1.99 10.25 -23.90
C LYS A 133 1.92 8.78 -23.47
N PRO A 134 2.31 7.83 -24.34
CA PRO A 134 2.35 6.40 -24.00
C PRO A 134 3.09 6.16 -22.69
N SER A 135 2.53 5.31 -21.83
CA SER A 135 3.13 4.91 -20.56
C SER A 135 2.69 3.50 -20.21
N THR A 136 3.55 2.72 -19.56
CA THR A 136 3.30 1.31 -19.23
C THR A 136 3.05 1.14 -17.74
N CYS A 137 1.95 0.48 -17.39
CA CYS A 137 1.63 0.10 -16.02
C CYS A 137 1.65 -1.42 -15.93
N ARG A 138 2.62 -1.98 -15.21
CA ARG A 138 2.83 -3.43 -15.10
C ARG A 138 2.70 -3.87 -13.65
N MET A 139 1.79 -4.79 -13.37
CA MET A 139 1.64 -5.40 -12.05
C MET A 139 2.34 -6.76 -12.03
N LEU A 140 3.29 -6.94 -11.12
CA LEU A 140 3.97 -8.20 -10.89
C LEU A 140 3.27 -8.90 -9.73
N TYR A 141 2.84 -10.13 -9.98
CA TYR A 141 2.13 -10.93 -8.99
C TYR A 141 3.00 -12.10 -8.57
N CYS A 142 3.21 -12.23 -7.26
CA CYS A 142 3.67 -13.45 -6.63
C CYS A 142 2.66 -13.88 -5.58
N GLN A 143 2.42 -15.19 -5.44
CA GLN A 143 1.48 -15.71 -4.45
C GLN A 143 1.90 -15.35 -3.01
N ASP A 144 3.20 -15.25 -2.74
CA ASP A 144 3.73 -14.88 -1.42
C ASP A 144 3.37 -13.44 -1.02
N ASP A 145 3.11 -12.56 -1.99
CA ASP A 145 2.68 -11.18 -1.73
C ASP A 145 1.29 -11.15 -1.04
N LEU A 146 0.46 -12.19 -1.22
CA LEU A 146 -0.87 -12.26 -0.61
C LEU A 146 -0.81 -12.35 0.90
N THR A 147 0.16 -13.10 1.45
CA THR A 147 0.28 -13.28 2.89
C THR A 147 0.58 -11.95 3.59
N ILE A 148 1.39 -11.09 2.96
CA ILE A 148 1.68 -9.73 3.45
C ILE A 148 0.38 -8.91 3.57
N HIS A 149 -0.46 -8.93 2.55
CA HIS A 149 -1.73 -8.19 2.57
C HIS A 149 -2.75 -8.78 3.54
N MET A 150 -2.78 -10.11 3.70
CA MET A 150 -3.61 -10.74 4.73
C MET A 150 -3.20 -10.29 6.14
N ASP A 151 -1.90 -10.17 6.40
CA ASP A 151 -1.39 -9.63 7.66
C ASP A 151 -1.73 -8.14 7.82
N PHE A 152 -1.60 -7.31 6.79
CA PHE A 152 -2.03 -5.91 6.83
C PHE A 152 -3.52 -5.75 7.14
N ILE A 153 -4.37 -6.57 6.53
CA ILE A 153 -5.82 -6.59 6.80
C ILE A 153 -6.06 -6.96 8.26
N LYS A 154 -5.40 -8.00 8.77
CA LYS A 154 -5.51 -8.43 10.16
C LYS A 154 -5.05 -7.34 11.13
N TRP A 155 -3.94 -6.67 10.84
CA TRP A 155 -3.42 -5.60 11.69
C TRP A 155 -4.32 -4.37 11.71
N SER A 156 -4.89 -4.02 10.56
CA SER A 156 -5.82 -2.90 10.40
C SER A 156 -7.24 -3.18 10.95
N ASN A 157 -7.51 -4.41 11.37
CA ASN A 157 -8.80 -4.87 11.90
C ASN A 157 -8.62 -5.63 13.23
N PRO A 158 -8.07 -5.01 14.29
CA PRO A 158 -7.94 -5.65 15.59
C PRO A 158 -9.32 -6.03 16.14
N ALA A 159 -9.49 -7.30 16.53
CA ALA A 159 -10.75 -7.80 17.07
C ALA A 159 -11.12 -7.10 18.40
N PRO A 160 -12.42 -6.99 18.74
CA PRO A 160 -12.88 -6.44 20.02
C PRO A 160 -12.16 -7.03 21.24
N ALA A 161 -11.94 -8.34 21.26
CA ALA A 161 -11.21 -9.02 22.34
C ALA A 161 -9.76 -8.54 22.49
N PHE A 162 -9.09 -8.21 21.39
CA PHE A 162 -7.74 -7.63 21.43
C PHE A 162 -7.77 -6.22 22.02
N LEU A 163 -8.73 -5.39 21.60
CA LEU A 163 -8.91 -4.03 22.12
C LEU A 163 -9.22 -4.04 23.63
N GLN A 164 -10.08 -4.97 24.09
CA GLN A 164 -10.34 -5.18 25.51
C GLN A 164 -9.07 -5.56 26.29
N LYS A 165 -8.26 -6.48 25.75
CA LYS A 165 -6.97 -6.85 26.36
C LYS A 165 -6.03 -5.64 26.45
N LEU A 166 -5.88 -4.89 25.35
CA LEU A 166 -5.06 -3.68 25.30
C LEU A 166 -5.49 -2.66 26.35
N PHE A 167 -6.78 -2.36 26.43
CA PHE A 167 -7.34 -1.46 27.45
C PHE A 167 -7.06 -1.96 28.87
N GLY A 168 -7.25 -3.25 29.13
CA GLY A 168 -6.97 -3.86 30.43
C GLY A 168 -5.50 -3.73 30.84
N VAL A 169 -4.56 -3.98 29.93
CA VAL A 169 -3.12 -3.83 30.19
C VAL A 169 -2.76 -2.37 30.45
N LEU A 170 -3.22 -1.44 29.60
CA LEU A 170 -2.99 0.00 29.79
C LEU A 170 -3.50 0.48 31.17
N LYS A 171 -4.69 0.02 31.59
CA LYS A 171 -5.30 0.37 32.88
C LYS A 171 -4.56 -0.24 34.08
N ALA A 172 -4.14 -1.50 33.97
CA ALA A 172 -3.54 -2.24 35.09
C ALA A 172 -2.03 -2.02 35.25
N ARG A 173 -1.35 -1.46 34.24
CA ARG A 173 0.12 -1.36 34.18
C ARG A 173 0.64 0.03 33.82
N GLU A 174 -0.16 1.09 34.03
CA GLU A 174 0.17 2.48 33.67
C GLU A 174 1.61 2.88 34.03
N GLN A 175 2.00 2.71 35.30
CA GLN A 175 3.34 3.09 35.78
C GLN A 175 4.47 2.34 35.06
N LYS A 176 4.28 1.03 34.78
CA LYS A 176 5.28 0.23 34.06
C LYS A 176 5.38 0.66 32.61
N ILE A 177 4.26 0.98 31.97
CA ILE A 177 4.22 1.44 30.58
C ILE A 177 4.87 2.82 30.45
N GLN A 178 4.65 3.74 31.40
CA GLN A 178 5.31 5.04 31.40
C GLN A 178 6.84 4.91 31.64
N SER A 179 7.30 3.89 32.36
CA SER A 179 8.73 3.66 32.57
C SER A 179 9.39 2.94 31.39
N LEU A 180 8.87 1.77 31.03
CA LEU A 180 9.45 0.83 30.07
C LEU A 180 8.98 1.05 28.63
N GLY A 181 7.88 1.77 28.44
CA GLY A 181 7.37 2.15 27.12
C GLY A 181 6.79 0.98 26.33
N ARG A 182 6.97 1.08 25.01
CA ARG A 182 6.42 0.17 24.00
C ARG A 182 6.82 -1.30 24.19
N GLU A 183 8.10 -1.56 24.47
CA GLU A 183 8.62 -2.92 24.61
C GLU A 183 7.88 -3.71 25.69
N TYR A 184 7.55 -3.07 26.81
CA TYR A 184 6.77 -3.71 27.87
C TYR A 184 5.36 -4.07 27.40
N LEU A 185 4.69 -3.15 26.71
CA LEU A 185 3.33 -3.35 26.22
C LEU A 185 3.26 -4.47 25.17
N GLU A 186 4.24 -4.53 24.27
CA GLU A 186 4.36 -5.60 23.28
C GLU A 186 4.55 -6.97 23.93
N ASN A 187 5.41 -7.08 24.95
CA ASN A 187 5.64 -8.33 25.68
C ASN A 187 4.41 -8.83 26.45
N GLU A 188 3.54 -7.94 26.93
CA GLU A 188 2.28 -8.32 27.59
C GLU A 188 1.20 -8.74 26.57
N LEU A 189 1.21 -8.15 25.39
CA LEU A 189 0.19 -8.38 24.36
C LEU A 189 0.50 -9.56 23.46
N PHE A 190 1.77 -9.77 23.12
CA PHE A 190 2.22 -10.72 22.10
C PHE A 190 3.21 -11.73 22.68
N TYR A 191 3.02 -13.01 22.36
CA TYR A 191 3.86 -14.09 22.88
C TYR A 191 5.14 -14.32 22.05
N LYS A 192 5.10 -14.13 20.72
CA LYS A 192 6.22 -14.45 19.81
C LYS A 192 6.35 -13.57 18.55
N ASN A 193 5.42 -12.65 18.28
CA ASN A 193 5.38 -11.94 17.00
C ASN A 193 5.78 -10.47 17.14
N ARG A 194 7.04 -10.15 16.81
CA ARG A 194 7.60 -8.79 16.93
C ARG A 194 7.18 -7.83 15.80
N PHE A 195 6.43 -8.32 14.81
CA PHE A 195 5.96 -7.54 13.65
C PHE A 195 4.44 -7.37 13.64
N ASP A 196 3.79 -7.42 14.82
CA ASP A 196 2.34 -7.29 14.93
C ASP A 196 1.90 -5.83 15.15
N PHE A 197 1.46 -5.18 14.08
CA PHE A 197 1.06 -3.77 14.12
C PHE A 197 -0.35 -3.51 14.68
N ARG A 198 -1.03 -4.54 15.22
CA ARG A 198 -2.34 -4.34 15.89
C ARG A 198 -2.25 -3.40 17.08
N LEU A 199 -1.09 -3.33 17.74
CA LEU A 199 -0.88 -2.40 18.85
C LEU A 199 -1.04 -0.96 18.37
N ASP A 200 -0.34 -0.57 17.30
CA ASP A 200 -0.42 0.78 16.75
C ASP A 200 -1.84 1.10 16.26
N THR A 201 -2.49 0.17 15.56
CA THR A 201 -3.89 0.35 15.14
C THR A 201 -4.82 0.52 16.35
N GLY A 202 -4.66 -0.29 17.39
CA GLY A 202 -5.45 -0.18 18.62
C GLY A 202 -5.25 1.15 19.34
N LEU A 203 -4.01 1.63 19.45
CA LEU A 203 -3.69 2.93 20.05
C LEU A 203 -4.26 4.10 19.24
N ASN A 204 -4.17 4.06 17.92
CA ASN A 204 -4.76 5.06 17.04
C ASN A 204 -6.29 5.08 17.16
N LEU A 205 -6.94 3.92 17.29
CA LEU A 205 -8.38 3.83 17.58
C LEU A 205 -8.70 4.44 18.94
N PHE A 206 -7.90 4.16 19.97
CA PHE A 206 -8.10 4.72 21.30
C PHE A 206 -7.96 6.24 21.32
N GLU A 207 -6.97 6.80 20.63
CA GLU A 207 -6.85 8.25 20.46
C GLU A 207 -8.06 8.82 19.72
N ARG A 208 -8.45 8.23 18.58
CA ARG A 208 -9.58 8.69 17.75
C ARG A 208 -10.91 8.69 18.50
N TYR A 209 -11.15 7.69 19.34
CA TYR A 209 -12.37 7.56 20.14
C TYR A 209 -12.24 8.18 21.55
N GLY A 210 -11.14 8.90 21.83
CA GLY A 210 -10.94 9.60 23.09
C GLY A 210 -10.77 8.69 24.31
N VAL A 211 -10.33 7.45 24.12
CA VAL A 211 -10.02 6.49 25.20
C VAL A 211 -8.69 6.85 25.88
N THR A 212 -7.72 7.31 25.11
CA THR A 212 -6.38 7.68 25.61
C THR A 212 -5.99 9.11 25.24
N SER A 213 -5.07 9.69 26.01
CA SER A 213 -4.34 10.92 25.68
C SER A 213 -2.83 10.71 25.81
N GLY A 214 -2.03 11.63 25.28
CA GLY A 214 -0.57 11.50 25.23
C GLY A 214 -0.12 10.51 24.15
N SER A 215 1.13 10.05 24.24
CA SER A 215 1.70 9.08 23.31
C SER A 215 2.60 8.07 24.03
N LEU A 216 2.74 6.89 23.43
CA LEU A 216 3.61 5.85 23.96
C LEU A 216 5.09 6.24 23.79
N GLU A 217 5.40 6.96 22.71
CA GLU A 217 6.73 7.44 22.35
C GLU A 217 7.25 8.47 23.35
N GLN A 218 6.39 9.38 23.82
CA GLN A 218 6.73 10.35 24.87
C GLN A 218 6.58 9.78 26.28
N LYS A 219 6.22 8.48 26.40
CA LYS A 219 6.02 7.80 27.69
C LYS A 219 5.03 8.50 28.62
N ASN A 220 4.04 9.18 28.05
CA ASN A 220 3.03 9.94 28.79
C ASN A 220 1.59 9.51 28.46
N ILE A 221 1.43 8.34 27.84
CA ILE A 221 0.12 7.78 27.51
C ILE A 221 -0.71 7.52 28.78
N LYS A 222 -1.98 7.93 28.75
CA LYS A 222 -2.94 7.77 29.85
C LYS A 222 -4.32 7.41 29.32
N ILE A 223 -5.03 6.55 30.05
CA ILE A 223 -6.47 6.33 29.83
C ILE A 223 -7.24 7.51 30.42
N ILE A 224 -8.18 8.05 29.66
CA ILE A 224 -9.04 9.16 30.09
C ILE A 224 -10.52 8.77 30.22
N THR A 225 -10.86 7.51 29.95
CA THR A 225 -12.23 6.97 30.08
C THR A 225 -12.34 5.83 31.09
N GLY A 226 -13.53 5.62 31.66
CA GLY A 226 -13.79 4.52 32.59
C GLY A 226 -13.91 3.15 31.89
N SER A 227 -14.40 3.15 30.65
CA SER A 227 -14.70 1.99 29.82
C SER A 227 -14.39 2.25 28.34
N LEU A 228 -14.34 1.18 27.55
CA LEU A 228 -14.27 1.28 26.09
C LEU A 228 -15.63 1.70 25.50
N PRO A 229 -15.65 2.58 24.48
CA PRO A 229 -16.85 2.87 23.69
C PRO A 229 -17.45 1.61 23.06
N PRO A 230 -18.79 1.45 23.04
CA PRO A 230 -19.46 0.29 22.47
C PRO A 230 -19.07 -0.01 21.01
N GLU A 231 -18.78 1.03 20.23
CA GLU A 231 -18.37 0.94 18.82
C GLU A 231 -17.07 0.15 18.64
N LEU A 232 -16.13 0.27 19.59
CA LEU A 232 -14.89 -0.51 19.56
C LEU A 232 -15.10 -1.97 19.98
N LEU A 233 -16.28 -2.29 20.53
CA LEU A 233 -16.64 -3.63 21.00
C LEU A 233 -17.67 -4.31 20.09
N ASP A 234 -18.16 -3.61 19.06
CA ASP A 234 -19.16 -4.15 18.14
C ASP A 234 -18.53 -5.22 17.23
N GLN A 235 -18.88 -6.47 17.52
CA GLN A 235 -18.41 -7.63 16.76
C GLN A 235 -18.95 -7.63 15.32
N SER A 236 -20.18 -7.13 15.11
CA SER A 236 -20.79 -7.11 13.79
C SER A 236 -20.17 -6.04 12.90
N GLU A 237 -19.84 -4.86 13.44
CA GLU A 237 -19.14 -3.80 12.72
C GLU A 237 -17.70 -4.22 12.38
N HIS A 238 -17.01 -4.89 13.32
CA HIS A 238 -15.69 -5.47 13.08
C HIS A 238 -15.70 -6.49 11.93
N GLU A 239 -16.64 -7.44 11.95
CA GLU A 239 -16.77 -8.46 10.91
C GLU A 239 -17.12 -7.85 9.55
N ALA A 240 -18.03 -6.87 9.51
CA ALA A 240 -18.38 -6.17 8.29
C ALA A 240 -17.17 -5.42 7.68
N LYS A 241 -16.38 -4.73 8.51
CA LYS A 241 -15.17 -4.04 8.05
C LYS A 241 -14.11 -5.04 7.55
N LEU A 242 -13.87 -6.11 8.30
CA LEU A 242 -12.92 -7.16 7.93
C LEU A 242 -13.30 -7.80 6.59
N MET A 243 -14.59 -8.13 6.40
CA MET A 243 -15.11 -8.70 5.15
C MET A 243 -14.95 -7.71 3.98
N SER A 244 -15.19 -6.42 4.21
CA SER A 244 -15.00 -5.37 3.21
C SER A 244 -13.53 -5.27 2.76
N ASP A 245 -12.59 -5.26 3.71
CA ASP A 245 -11.16 -5.20 3.40
C ASP A 245 -10.66 -6.49 2.70
N GLN A 246 -11.17 -7.66 3.09
CA GLN A 246 -10.89 -8.92 2.39
C GLN A 246 -11.45 -8.93 0.96
N LYS A 247 -12.63 -8.36 0.73
CA LYS A 247 -13.25 -8.26 -0.60
C LYS A 247 -12.41 -7.39 -1.53
N LYS A 248 -11.81 -6.30 -1.03
CA LYS A 248 -10.88 -5.46 -1.82
C LYS A 248 -9.64 -6.22 -2.28
N LEU A 249 -9.02 -6.99 -1.38
CA LEU A 249 -7.88 -7.84 -1.73
C LEU A 249 -8.29 -8.93 -2.73
N ALA A 250 -9.44 -9.57 -2.52
CA ALA A 250 -9.96 -10.53 -3.49
C ALA A 250 -10.20 -9.89 -4.87
N GLY A 251 -10.67 -8.63 -4.90
CA GLY A 251 -10.85 -7.86 -6.12
C GLY A 251 -9.56 -7.71 -6.92
N ILE A 252 -8.46 -7.28 -6.31
CA ILE A 252 -7.19 -7.11 -7.04
C ILE A 252 -6.63 -8.45 -7.56
N VAL A 253 -6.82 -9.55 -6.81
CA VAL A 253 -6.44 -10.90 -7.26
C VAL A 253 -7.30 -11.35 -8.45
N GLN A 254 -8.61 -11.09 -8.41
CA GLN A 254 -9.49 -11.36 -9.55
C GLN A 254 -9.12 -10.52 -10.77
N TYR A 255 -8.74 -9.26 -10.57
CA TYR A 255 -8.24 -8.39 -11.64
C TYR A 255 -6.96 -8.96 -12.27
N PHE A 256 -6.00 -9.43 -11.46
CA PHE A 256 -4.79 -10.08 -11.95
C PHE A 256 -5.11 -11.32 -12.81
N ARG A 257 -6.04 -12.15 -12.36
CA ARG A 257 -6.39 -13.41 -13.03
C ARG A 257 -7.40 -13.27 -14.17
N THR A 258 -7.93 -12.08 -14.42
CA THR A 258 -8.97 -11.92 -15.45
C THR A 258 -8.41 -12.22 -16.84
N GLY A 259 -9.20 -12.93 -17.66
CA GLY A 259 -8.97 -13.05 -19.10
C GLY A 259 -9.67 -11.96 -19.91
N LYS A 260 -10.48 -11.09 -19.26
CA LYS A 260 -11.12 -9.95 -19.91
C LYS A 260 -10.09 -8.86 -20.20
N CYS A 261 -10.42 -7.92 -21.09
CA CYS A 261 -9.71 -6.65 -21.22
C CYS A 261 -9.45 -6.03 -19.83
N ARG A 262 -8.20 -5.74 -19.48
CA ARG A 262 -7.83 -5.20 -18.16
C ARG A 262 -8.58 -3.92 -17.84
N ARG A 263 -8.71 -3.04 -18.82
CA ARG A 263 -9.42 -1.77 -18.62
C ARG A 263 -10.90 -1.99 -18.33
N HIS A 264 -11.52 -2.89 -19.08
CA HIS A 264 -12.92 -3.25 -18.84
C HIS A 264 -13.08 -3.86 -17.44
N ALA A 265 -12.16 -4.70 -16.97
CA ALA A 265 -12.23 -5.24 -15.61
C ALA A 265 -12.18 -4.14 -14.52
N ILE A 266 -11.41 -3.07 -14.73
CA ILE A 266 -11.40 -1.90 -13.83
C ILE A 266 -12.74 -1.13 -13.92
N GLU A 267 -13.22 -0.88 -15.14
CA GLU A 267 -14.50 -0.18 -15.38
C GLU A 267 -15.68 -0.94 -14.73
N GLU A 268 -15.74 -2.26 -14.92
CA GLU A 268 -16.74 -3.17 -14.32
C GLU A 268 -16.67 -3.12 -12.78
N TYR A 269 -15.46 -3.13 -12.20
CA TYR A 269 -15.27 -3.01 -10.75
C TYR A 269 -15.89 -1.72 -10.18
N PHE A 270 -15.79 -0.60 -10.92
CA PHE A 270 -16.39 0.68 -10.53
C PHE A 270 -17.86 0.85 -10.98
N GLY A 271 -18.48 -0.20 -11.52
CA GLY A 271 -19.91 -0.21 -11.89
C GLY A 271 -20.21 0.37 -13.27
N PHE A 272 -19.22 0.51 -14.14
CA PHE A 272 -19.41 0.88 -15.55
C PHE A 272 -19.59 -0.38 -16.41
N ILE A 273 -20.56 -0.37 -17.34
CA ILE A 273 -20.97 -1.53 -18.16
C ILE A 273 -20.86 -1.16 -19.65
N ASP A 274 -20.57 -2.16 -20.50
CA ASP A 274 -20.65 -2.12 -21.97
C ASP A 274 -19.61 -1.26 -22.69
N GLU A 275 -18.32 -1.56 -22.46
CA GLU A 275 -17.24 -0.89 -23.17
C GLU A 275 -16.41 -1.87 -24.03
N PRO A 276 -16.02 -1.47 -25.26
CA PRO A 276 -15.26 -2.34 -26.15
C PRO A 276 -13.87 -2.65 -25.59
N SER A 277 -13.24 -3.71 -26.12
CA SER A 277 -11.85 -4.02 -25.78
C SER A 277 -10.94 -2.81 -26.04
N CYS A 278 -9.95 -2.59 -25.17
CA CYS A 278 -9.16 -1.36 -25.24
C CYS A 278 -8.06 -1.39 -26.30
N GLY A 279 -7.70 -2.59 -26.81
CA GLY A 279 -6.60 -2.79 -27.76
C GLY A 279 -5.21 -2.40 -27.24
N ASN A 280 -5.07 -2.09 -25.95
CA ASN A 280 -3.85 -1.55 -25.33
C ASN A 280 -3.59 -2.17 -23.93
N CYS A 281 -3.94 -3.44 -23.74
CA CYS A 281 -3.55 -4.21 -22.56
C CYS A 281 -3.08 -5.61 -22.99
N ASP A 282 -2.32 -6.27 -22.13
CA ASP A 282 -1.87 -7.66 -22.30
C ASP A 282 -2.96 -8.62 -22.82
N ASN A 283 -4.19 -8.55 -22.30
CA ASN A 283 -5.30 -9.42 -22.71
C ASN A 283 -6.00 -9.04 -24.03
N CYS A 284 -5.59 -7.95 -24.70
CA CYS A 284 -6.22 -7.46 -25.94
C CYS A 284 -5.23 -7.40 -27.12
N CYS A 285 -3.99 -7.79 -26.89
CA CYS A 285 -2.91 -7.80 -27.87
C CYS A 285 -2.69 -9.22 -28.41
#